data_AF-A0A538E110-F1
#
_entry.id   AF-A0A538E110-F1
#
_cell.length_a   1.000
_cell.length_b   1.000
_cell.length_c   1.000
_cell.angle_alpha   90.00
_cell.angle_beta   90.00
_cell.angle_gamma   90.00
#
_symmetry.space_group_name_H-M   'P 1'
#
loop_
_entity.id
_entity.type
_entity.pdbx_description
1 polymer ?
#
loop_
_entity_poly.entity_id
_entity_poly.type
_entity_poly.pdbx_seq_one_letter_code
_entity_poly.pdbx_strand_id
1 'polypeptide(L)'
;MSTISASKLLSVANENFVASYRKLVEHSPEGEVNQVGGVFAFVTGFPFALFNGCVVVERAAPPELEEALAWVTAHGVPHRVWLAEQAAQKLEAVPTAYGLGRDPASFPGMVLHPVPEPPPPAVA
;
A
#
# COMPACT_ATOMS: atom_id res chain seq x y z
N MET A 1 8.03 -13.52 -27.58
CA MET A 1 7.48 -13.03 -26.30
C MET A 1 8.63 -12.46 -25.49
N SER A 2 8.72 -11.13 -25.35
CA SER A 2 9.68 -10.53 -24.42
C SER A 2 9.27 -10.92 -23.01
N THR A 3 10.13 -11.64 -22.30
CA THR A 3 9.93 -11.99 -20.89
C THR A 3 9.94 -10.70 -20.07
N ILE A 4 8.79 -10.35 -19.48
CA ILE A 4 8.73 -9.25 -18.51
C ILE A 4 9.57 -9.68 -17.30
N SER A 5 10.51 -8.84 -16.85
CA SER A 5 11.35 -9.16 -15.70
C SER A 5 10.51 -9.21 -14.41
N ALA A 6 10.95 -10.01 -13.44
CA ALA A 6 10.30 -10.05 -12.11
C ALA A 6 10.25 -8.66 -11.45
N SER A 7 11.29 -7.83 -11.63
CA SER A 7 11.31 -6.45 -11.15
C SER A 7 10.23 -5.58 -11.81
N LYS A 8 9.99 -5.76 -13.11
CA LYS A 8 8.93 -5.03 -13.82
C LYS A 8 7.54 -5.51 -13.40
N LEU A 9 7.36 -6.81 -13.18
CA LEU A 9 6.10 -7.35 -12.64
C LEU A 9 5.80 -6.81 -11.24
N LEU A 10 6.80 -6.73 -10.36
CA LEU A 10 6.64 -6.16 -9.03
C LEU A 10 6.26 -4.68 -9.09
N SER A 11 6.94 -3.88 -9.92
CA SER A 11 6.60 -2.46 -10.14
C SER A 11 5.14 -2.30 -10.54
N VAL A 12 4.69 -3.07 -11.53
CA VAL A 12 3.31 -2.98 -12.03
C VAL A 12 2.30 -3.50 -11.01
N ALA A 13 2.62 -4.54 -10.25
CA ALA A 13 1.75 -5.00 -9.17
C ALA A 13 1.58 -3.93 -8.07
N ASN A 14 2.67 -3.26 -7.71
CA ASN A 14 2.65 -2.14 -6.75
C ASN A 14 1.83 -0.97 -7.29
N GLU A 15 1.98 -0.61 -8.56
CA GLU A 15 1.17 0.42 -9.24
C GLU A 15 -0.33 0.10 -9.15
N ASN A 16 -0.73 -1.13 -9.47
CA ASN A 16 -2.14 -1.55 -9.40
C ASN A 16 -2.68 -1.52 -7.96
N PHE A 17 -1.85 -1.93 -7.00
CA PHE A 17 -2.25 -1.98 -5.60
C PHE A 17 -2.39 -0.58 -4.98
N VAL A 18 -1.51 0.35 -5.33
CA VAL A 18 -1.67 1.76 -4.95
C VAL A 18 -2.88 2.37 -5.65
N ALA A 19 -3.09 2.09 -6.93
CA ALA A 19 -4.23 2.62 -7.66
C ALA A 19 -5.57 2.18 -7.06
N SER A 20 -5.69 0.93 -6.59
CA SER A 20 -6.92 0.46 -5.92
C SER A 20 -7.19 1.20 -4.62
N TYR A 21 -6.16 1.44 -3.78
CA TYR A 21 -6.33 2.20 -2.55
C TYR A 21 -6.58 3.68 -2.77
N ARG A 22 -5.93 4.31 -3.77
CA ARG A 22 -6.26 5.67 -4.18
C ARG A 22 -7.73 5.77 -4.55
N LYS A 23 -8.26 4.79 -5.28
CA LYS A 23 -9.67 4.78 -5.64
C LYS A 23 -10.58 4.61 -4.44
N LEU A 24 -10.22 3.78 -3.46
CA LEU A 24 -10.96 3.66 -2.20
C LEU A 24 -10.95 4.98 -1.42
N VAL A 25 -9.80 5.63 -1.31
CA VAL A 25 -9.64 6.92 -0.63
C VAL A 25 -10.50 8.01 -1.28
N GLU A 26 -10.51 8.11 -2.62
CA GLU A 26 -11.35 9.07 -3.36
C GLU A 26 -12.85 8.99 -3.03
N HIS A 27 -13.32 7.82 -2.63
CA HIS A 27 -14.73 7.55 -2.32
C HIS A 27 -15.01 7.42 -0.81
N SER A 28 -14.02 7.74 0.03
CA SER A 28 -14.14 7.70 1.48
C SER A 28 -14.22 9.13 2.04
N PRO A 29 -15.24 9.49 2.84
CA PRO A 29 -15.36 10.85 3.39
C PRO A 29 -14.16 11.30 4.24
N GLU A 30 -13.51 10.36 4.92
CA GLU A 30 -12.31 10.55 5.74
C GLU A 30 -11.04 10.11 5.01
N GLY A 31 -11.10 10.06 3.68
CA GLY A 31 -10.06 9.55 2.82
C GLY A 31 -8.87 10.50 2.70
N GLU A 32 -7.68 10.05 3.11
CA GLU A 32 -6.43 10.79 2.97
C GLU A 32 -5.30 9.90 2.45
N VAL A 33 -4.37 10.50 1.69
CA VAL A 33 -3.13 9.85 1.24
C VAL A 33 -1.93 10.70 1.61
N ASN A 34 -0.82 10.05 1.92
CA ASN A 34 0.48 10.68 2.10
C ASN A 34 1.56 9.84 1.39
N GLN A 35 2.62 10.50 0.91
CA GLN A 35 3.75 9.84 0.26
C GLN A 35 5.03 10.27 0.96
N VAL A 36 5.75 9.31 1.55
CA VAL A 36 7.04 9.55 2.21
C VAL A 36 8.08 8.63 1.58
N GLY A 37 8.97 9.19 0.76
CA GLY A 37 9.93 8.41 -0.01
C GLY A 37 9.25 7.28 -0.81
N GLY A 38 9.75 6.05 -0.65
CA GLY A 38 9.20 4.86 -1.29
C GLY A 38 7.93 4.27 -0.66
N VAL A 39 7.28 5.00 0.26
CA VAL A 39 6.12 4.52 1.04
C VAL A 39 4.87 5.32 0.71
N PHE A 40 3.84 4.62 0.23
CA PHE A 40 2.49 5.15 0.05
C PHE A 40 1.67 4.88 1.31
N ALA A 41 1.27 5.92 2.03
CA ALA A 41 0.40 5.83 3.20
C ALA A 41 -1.01 6.30 2.85
N PHE A 42 -2.01 5.67 3.46
CA PHE A 42 -3.41 5.99 3.21
C PHE A 42 -4.30 5.68 4.41
N VAL A 43 -5.38 6.46 4.54
CA VAL A 43 -6.45 6.29 5.51
C VAL A 43 -7.78 6.45 4.78
N THR A 44 -8.75 5.61 5.12
CA THR A 44 -10.13 5.70 4.60
C THR A 44 -11.15 5.98 5.70
N GLY A 45 -10.76 5.86 6.97
CA GLY A 45 -11.65 5.96 8.14
C GLY A 45 -12.38 4.66 8.48
N PHE A 46 -12.35 3.64 7.60
CA PHE A 46 -13.03 2.38 7.89
C PHE A 46 -12.39 1.63 9.07
N PRO A 47 -13.19 0.97 9.93
CA PRO A 47 -12.71 0.33 11.16
C PRO A 47 -12.05 -1.05 10.91
N PHE A 48 -11.36 -1.22 9.78
CA PHE A 48 -10.65 -2.45 9.44
C PHE A 48 -9.27 -2.15 8.88
N ALA A 49 -8.25 -2.84 9.40
CA ALA A 49 -6.85 -2.63 9.03
C ALA A 49 -6.53 -2.88 7.54
N LEU A 50 -7.40 -3.58 6.82
CA LEU A 50 -7.28 -3.76 5.36
C LEU A 50 -7.39 -2.44 4.59
N PHE A 51 -8.09 -1.44 5.14
CA PHE A 51 -8.43 -0.19 4.45
C PHE A 51 -7.64 1.02 4.95
N ASN A 52 -6.62 0.83 5.79
CA ASN A 52 -5.72 1.89 6.23
C ASN A 52 -4.30 1.32 6.38
N GLY A 53 -3.27 2.11 6.08
CA GLY A 53 -1.91 1.65 6.28
C GLY A 53 -0.88 2.21 5.33
N CYS A 54 0.23 1.49 5.22
CA CYS A 54 1.39 1.86 4.41
C CYS A 54 1.75 0.74 3.43
N VAL A 55 1.92 1.06 2.15
CA VAL A 55 2.45 0.16 1.13
C VAL A 55 3.86 0.63 0.75
N VAL A 56 4.86 -0.25 0.92
CA VAL A 56 6.22 0.03 0.45
C VAL A 56 6.33 -0.40 -1.00
N VAL A 57 6.27 0.58 -1.90
CA VAL A 57 6.18 0.36 -3.36
C VAL A 57 7.49 0.55 -4.10
N GLU A 58 8.42 1.29 -3.51
CA GLU A 58 9.78 1.49 -4.00
C GLU A 58 10.80 1.20 -2.89
N ARG A 59 12.07 1.49 -3.16
CA ARG A 59 13.09 1.40 -2.12
C ARG A 59 12.82 2.48 -1.07
N ALA A 60 12.44 2.06 0.12
CA ALA A 60 12.29 2.92 1.29
C ALA A 60 13.41 2.70 2.32
N ALA A 61 13.78 3.75 3.03
CA ALA A 61 14.61 3.70 4.23
C ALA A 61 13.74 3.55 5.49
N PRO A 62 14.27 2.98 6.60
CA PRO A 62 13.51 2.85 7.84
C PRO A 62 12.87 4.15 8.36
N PRO A 63 13.53 5.33 8.32
CA PRO A 63 12.92 6.58 8.75
C PRO A 63 11.71 7.01 7.91
N GLU A 64 11.72 6.71 6.60
CA GLU A 64 10.59 7.04 5.71
C GLU A 64 9.36 6.18 6.05
N LEU A 65 9.57 4.89 6.36
CA LEU A 65 8.49 4.03 6.83
C LEU A 65 7.99 4.42 8.22
N GLU A 66 8.89 4.83 9.11
CA GLU A 66 8.54 5.33 10.44
C GLU A 66 7.67 6.58 10.36
N GLU A 67 8.06 7.56 9.55
CA GLU A 67 7.28 8.79 9.33
C GLU A 67 5.90 8.49 8.72
N ALA A 68 5.84 7.64 7.69
CA ALA A 68 4.58 7.22 7.07
C ALA A 68 3.66 6.50 8.08
N LEU A 69 4.22 5.60 8.90
CA LEU A 69 3.46 4.83 9.87
C LEU A 69 3.00 5.68 11.06
N ALA A 70 3.81 6.65 11.49
CA ALA A 70 3.42 7.66 12.47
C ALA A 70 2.22 8.48 11.97
N TRP A 71 2.25 8.89 10.70
CA TRP A 71 1.15 9.61 10.07
C TRP A 71 -0.15 8.80 10.08
N VAL A 72 -0.13 7.51 9.68
CA VAL A 72 -1.33 6.66 9.74
C VAL A 72 -1.79 6.44 11.19
N THR A 73 -0.86 6.20 12.11
CA THR A 73 -1.16 5.95 13.54
C THR A 73 -1.89 7.14 14.17
N ALA A 74 -1.53 8.37 13.79
CA ALA A 74 -2.14 9.59 14.31
C ALA A 74 -3.65 9.70 13.99
N HIS A 75 -4.15 8.97 12.98
CA HIS A 75 -5.58 8.94 12.64
C HIS A 75 -6.41 8.02 13.55
N GLY A 76 -5.77 7.24 14.44
CA GLY A 76 -6.49 6.40 15.40
C GLY A 76 -7.26 5.21 14.79
N VAL A 77 -6.98 4.87 13.53
CA VAL A 77 -7.63 3.76 12.82
C VAL A 77 -6.82 2.46 12.93
N PRO A 78 -7.47 1.28 12.92
CA PRO A 78 -6.78 0.03 12.67
C PRO A 78 -6.08 0.09 11.33
N HIS A 79 -4.81 -0.31 11.27
CA HIS A 79 -3.99 -0.21 10.07
C HIS A 79 -2.99 -1.37 9.97
N ARG A 80 -2.39 -1.53 8.79
CA ARG A 80 -1.32 -2.50 8.56
C ARG A 80 -0.24 -1.97 7.62
N VAL A 81 0.85 -2.71 7.47
CA VAL A 81 1.92 -2.39 6.52
C VAL A 81 2.08 -3.54 5.53
N TRP A 82 2.13 -3.21 4.24
CA TRP A 82 2.44 -4.15 3.17
C TRP A 82 3.90 -4.00 2.76
N LEU A 83 4.67 -5.07 2.99
CA LEU A 83 6.08 -5.17 2.62
C LEU A 83 6.25 -6.31 1.61
N ALA A 84 6.91 -6.03 0.50
CA ALA A 84 7.46 -7.09 -0.34
C ALA A 84 8.50 -7.88 0.45
N GLU A 85 8.63 -9.18 0.19
CA GLU A 85 9.54 -10.07 0.92
C GLU A 85 11.00 -9.57 0.90
N GLN A 86 11.45 -8.98 -0.23
CA GLN A 86 12.79 -8.43 -0.34
C GLN A 86 13.00 -7.17 0.53
N ALA A 87 11.93 -6.43 0.81
CA ALA A 87 11.96 -5.23 1.65
C ALA A 87 11.85 -5.58 3.15
N ALA A 88 11.14 -6.67 3.49
CA ALA A 88 10.92 -7.12 4.85
C ALA A 88 12.24 -7.29 5.64
N GLN A 89 13.27 -7.85 5.02
CA GLN A 89 14.59 -8.06 5.65
C GLN A 89 15.21 -6.79 6.24
N LYS A 90 14.88 -5.61 5.71
CA LYS A 90 15.44 -4.32 6.15
C LYS A 90 14.46 -3.48 6.95
N LEU A 91 13.16 -3.70 6.76
CA LEU A 91 12.12 -2.79 7.24
C LEU A 91 11.21 -3.40 8.32
N GLU A 92 11.21 -4.73 8.52
CA GLU A 92 10.29 -5.42 9.43
C GLU A 92 10.37 -4.94 10.89
N ALA A 93 11.54 -4.47 11.33
CA ALA A 93 11.72 -3.92 12.67
C ALA A 93 10.86 -2.66 12.94
N VAL A 94 10.54 -1.87 11.90
CA VAL A 94 9.74 -0.64 12.04
C VAL A 94 8.30 -0.94 12.45
N PRO A 95 7.49 -1.70 11.68
CA PRO A 95 6.12 -2.03 12.09
C PRO A 95 6.08 -2.83 13.40
N THR A 96 7.09 -3.68 13.68
CA THR A 96 7.18 -4.38 14.97
C THR A 96 7.34 -3.42 16.14
N ALA A 97 8.13 -2.35 16.01
CA ALA A 97 8.26 -1.32 17.05
C ALA A 97 6.94 -0.56 17.32
N TYR A 98 6.05 -0.52 16.34
CA TYR A 98 4.68 0.03 16.45
C TYR A 98 3.66 -1.02 16.98
N GLY A 99 4.13 -2.21 17.38
CA GLY A 99 3.27 -3.28 17.90
C GLY A 99 2.51 -4.08 16.83
N LEU A 100 2.85 -3.91 15.55
CA LEU A 100 2.25 -4.68 14.46
C LEU A 100 2.90 -6.07 14.37
N GLY A 101 2.06 -7.10 14.46
CA GLY A 101 2.45 -8.48 14.22
C GLY A 101 2.48 -8.82 12.73
N ARG A 102 3.37 -9.72 12.35
CA ARG A 102 3.40 -10.27 10.99
C ARG A 102 2.21 -11.21 10.77
N ASP A 103 1.46 -10.95 9.70
CA ASP A 103 0.46 -11.88 9.18
C ASP A 103 1.20 -13.05 8.48
N PRO A 104 0.94 -14.32 8.84
CA PRO A 104 1.57 -15.47 8.20
C PRO A 104 1.11 -15.66 6.74
N ALA A 105 0.01 -15.04 6.31
CA ALA A 105 -0.47 -15.12 4.94
C ALA A 105 0.33 -14.20 4.01
N SER A 106 0.89 -14.79 2.93
CA SER A 106 1.42 -14.03 1.80
C SER A 106 0.34 -13.77 0.77
N PHE A 107 0.21 -12.53 0.32
CA PHE A 107 -0.72 -12.14 -0.74
C PHE A 107 0.01 -11.98 -2.07
N PRO A 108 -0.40 -12.68 -3.14
CA PRO A 108 0.20 -12.50 -4.46
C PRO A 108 -0.13 -11.10 -4.99
N GLY A 109 0.88 -10.44 -5.58
CA GLY A 109 0.67 -9.19 -6.31
C GLY A 109 -0.09 -9.45 -7.61
N MET A 110 -1.08 -8.61 -7.90
CA MET A 110 -1.91 -8.73 -9.10
C MET A 110 -1.43 -7.75 -10.18
N VAL A 111 -1.17 -8.28 -11.37
CA VAL A 111 -0.74 -7.50 -12.54
C VAL A 111 -1.89 -7.39 -13.54
N LEU A 112 -2.36 -6.17 -13.74
CA LEU A 112 -3.25 -5.74 -14.80
C LEU A 112 -2.52 -4.64 -15.57
N HIS A 113 -1.96 -4.98 -16.75
CA HIS A 113 -1.14 -4.04 -17.52
C HIS A 113 -1.48 -4.06 -19.02
N PRO A 114 -1.86 -2.90 -19.61
CA PRO A 114 -2.18 -1.65 -18.90
C PRO A 114 -3.38 -1.83 -17.96
N VAL A 115 -3.51 -0.96 -16.96
CA VAL A 115 -4.77 -0.87 -16.20
C VAL A 115 -5.84 -0.38 -17.19
N PRO A 116 -6.94 -1.13 -17.40
CA PRO A 116 -7.99 -0.72 -18.32
C PRO A 116 -8.66 0.55 -17.79
N GLU A 117 -9.10 1.40 -18.71
CA GLU A 117 -9.97 2.52 -18.34
C GLU A 117 -11.29 1.98 -17.76
N PRO A 118 -11.85 2.66 -16.73
CA PRO A 118 -13.16 2.29 -16.23
C PRO A 118 -14.21 2.44 -17.34
N PRO A 119 -15.24 1.56 -17.38
CA PRO A 119 -16.36 1.76 -18.29
C PRO A 119 -17.05 3.10 -17.98
N PRO A 120 -17.66 3.76 -18.99
CA PRO A 120 -18.40 4.99 -18.76
C PRO A 120 -19.49 4.76 -17.69
N PRO A 121 -19.82 5.79 -16.89
CA PRO A 121 -20.88 5.67 -15.89
C PRO A 121 -22.18 5.22 -16.57
N ALA A 122 -22.92 4.33 -15.92
CA ALA A 122 -24.28 4.02 -16.38
C ALA A 122 -25.10 5.31 -16.33
N VAL A 123 -25.74 5.66 -17.45
CA VAL A 123 -26.67 6.79 -17.49
C VAL A 123 -27.85 6.41 -16.59
N ALA A 124 -28.08 7.20 -15.55
CA ALA A 124 -29.20 7.03 -14.63
C ALA A 124 -30.55 7.30 -15.31
#